data_AF-A0A7W1P463-F1
#
_entry.id   AF-A0A7W1P463-F1
#
_cell.length_a   1.000
_cell.length_b   1.000
_cell.length_c   1.000
_cell.angle_alpha   90.00
_cell.angle_beta   90.00
_cell.angle_gamma   90.00
#
_symmetry.space_group_name_H-M   'P 1'
#
loop_
_entity.id
_entity.type
_entity.pdbx_description
1 polymer ?
#
loop_
_entity_poly.entity_id
_entity_poly.type
_entity_poly.pdbx_seq_one_letter_code
_entity_poly.pdbx_strand_id
1 'polypeptide(L)'
;ANALAQAKSADAFQKVISDHPSTPAAASARLLLAAEQRKGNKFAEANATLQKFLDTNPKHELVTTAKMAIAANLESLGNTDEALDTYRRLAADYPKDFNAPLAMLAQVPILKRSGNTDDARKVCEAILTQYRESYASAEASQQLRQMKLAEAPPTDSAVNALPAAAGADSDSAPAQDGEGSSIPLVEISPAASAAPTP
;
A
#
# COMPACT_ATOMS: atom_id res chain seq x y z
N ALA A 1 -12.70 -5.04 -32.25
CA ALA A 1 -13.00 -4.15 -31.11
C ALA A 1 -14.06 -4.72 -30.16
N ASN A 2 -15.18 -5.29 -30.64
CA ASN A 2 -16.27 -5.80 -29.80
C ASN A 2 -15.91 -7.02 -28.91
N ALA A 3 -14.92 -7.83 -29.31
CA ALA A 3 -14.56 -9.07 -28.61
C ALA A 3 -13.98 -8.86 -27.20
N LEU A 4 -13.15 -7.82 -27.00
CA LEU A 4 -12.58 -7.54 -25.67
C LEU A 4 -13.64 -7.03 -24.68
N ALA A 5 -14.59 -6.21 -25.14
CA ALA A 5 -15.64 -5.66 -24.29
C ALA A 5 -16.56 -6.74 -23.68
N GLN A 6 -16.67 -7.90 -24.34
CA GLN A 6 -17.49 -9.02 -23.87
C GLN A 6 -16.69 -10.07 -23.09
N ALA A 7 -15.35 -10.00 -23.12
CA ALA A 7 -14.49 -10.95 -22.44
C ALA A 7 -14.47 -10.69 -20.93
N LYS A 8 -14.83 -11.69 -20.13
CA LYS A 8 -14.88 -11.62 -18.66
C LYS A 8 -14.22 -12.82 -17.97
N SER A 9 -13.53 -13.66 -18.73
CA SER A 9 -12.89 -14.88 -18.24
C SER A 9 -11.52 -15.06 -18.89
N ALA A 10 -10.66 -15.86 -18.26
CA ALA A 10 -9.36 -16.21 -18.79
C ALA A 10 -9.45 -16.78 -20.23
N ASP A 11 -10.40 -17.69 -20.49
CA ASP A 11 -10.60 -18.28 -21.81
C ASP A 11 -11.02 -17.24 -22.86
N ALA A 12 -11.89 -16.29 -22.48
CA ALA A 12 -12.32 -15.23 -23.38
C ALA A 12 -11.17 -14.28 -23.72
N PHE A 13 -10.33 -13.91 -22.74
CA PHE A 13 -9.14 -13.11 -23.01
C PHE A 13 -8.13 -13.87 -23.87
N GLN A 14 -7.93 -15.16 -23.62
CA GLN A 14 -7.05 -16.01 -24.41
C GLN A 14 -7.51 -16.08 -25.88
N LYS A 15 -8.83 -16.13 -26.12
CA LYS A 15 -9.40 -16.06 -27.47
C LYS A 15 -9.10 -14.73 -28.15
N VAL A 16 -9.29 -13.60 -27.46
CA VAL A 16 -8.96 -12.26 -28.01
C VAL A 16 -7.48 -12.18 -28.40
N ILE A 17 -6.58 -12.71 -27.56
CA ILE A 17 -5.14 -12.74 -27.83
C ILE A 17 -4.83 -13.61 -29.04
N SER A 18 -5.45 -14.78 -29.15
CA SER A 18 -5.22 -15.72 -30.25
C SER A 18 -5.72 -15.18 -31.59
N ASP A 19 -6.90 -14.57 -31.61
CA ASP A 19 -7.51 -14.06 -32.83
C ASP A 19 -6.84 -12.75 -33.32
N HIS A 20 -6.26 -11.96 -32.41
CA HIS A 20 -5.79 -10.60 -32.69
C HIS A 20 -4.43 -10.24 -32.03
N PRO A 21 -3.37 -11.07 -32.16
CA PRO A 21 -2.20 -11.05 -31.28
C PRO A 21 -1.39 -9.74 -31.23
N SER A 22 -1.41 -8.95 -32.31
CA SER A 22 -0.62 -7.71 -32.46
C SER A 22 -1.45 -6.43 -32.30
N THR A 23 -2.67 -6.53 -31.76
CA THR A 23 -3.57 -5.38 -31.60
C THR A 23 -3.50 -4.80 -30.18
N PRO A 24 -3.86 -3.52 -29.98
CA PRO A 24 -4.04 -2.95 -28.65
C PRO A 24 -5.02 -3.75 -27.79
N ALA A 25 -6.06 -4.33 -28.41
CA ALA A 25 -7.02 -5.19 -27.72
C ALA A 25 -6.35 -6.45 -27.14
N ALA A 26 -5.41 -7.07 -27.87
CA ALA A 26 -4.64 -8.19 -27.33
C ALA A 26 -3.66 -7.76 -26.24
N ALA A 27 -3.08 -6.55 -26.32
CA ALA A 27 -2.27 -6.01 -25.24
C ALA A 27 -3.09 -5.85 -23.94
N SER A 28 -4.26 -5.21 -24.01
CA SER A 28 -5.19 -5.11 -22.88
C SER A 28 -5.67 -6.48 -22.39
N ALA A 29 -5.99 -7.40 -23.31
CA ALA A 29 -6.40 -8.76 -22.96
C ALA A 29 -5.31 -9.53 -22.20
N ARG A 30 -4.03 -9.35 -22.53
CA ARG A 30 -2.91 -9.97 -21.79
C ARG A 30 -2.86 -9.47 -20.34
N LEU A 31 -3.04 -8.18 -20.11
CA LEU A 31 -3.06 -7.62 -18.75
C LEU A 31 -4.24 -8.15 -17.93
N LEU A 32 -5.43 -8.22 -18.54
CA LEU A 32 -6.63 -8.76 -17.89
C LEU A 32 -6.50 -10.27 -17.64
N LEU A 33 -5.97 -11.03 -18.60
CA LEU A 33 -5.69 -12.45 -18.44
C LEU A 33 -4.71 -12.70 -17.29
N ALA A 34 -3.62 -11.94 -17.21
CA ALA A 34 -2.66 -12.06 -16.12
C ALA A 34 -3.30 -11.75 -14.76
N ALA A 35 -4.20 -10.76 -14.69
CA ALA A 35 -4.95 -10.47 -13.48
C ALA A 35 -5.88 -11.62 -13.07
N GLU A 36 -6.59 -12.24 -14.02
CA GLU A 36 -7.43 -13.43 -13.74
C GLU A 36 -6.61 -14.64 -13.33
N GLN A 37 -5.46 -14.89 -13.98
CA GLN A 37 -4.51 -15.94 -13.57
C GLN A 37 -4.04 -15.72 -12.14
N ARG A 38 -3.65 -14.49 -11.79
CA ARG A 38 -3.23 -14.13 -10.44
C ARG A 38 -4.34 -14.33 -9.40
N LYS A 39 -5.59 -13.96 -9.70
CA LYS A 39 -6.75 -14.23 -8.82
C LYS A 39 -6.93 -15.73 -8.55
N GLY A 40 -6.58 -16.58 -9.53
CA GLY A 40 -6.55 -18.03 -9.38
C GLY A 40 -5.28 -18.59 -8.74
N ASN A 41 -4.42 -17.77 -8.13
CA ASN A 41 -3.10 -18.13 -7.59
C ASN A 41 -2.13 -18.75 -8.62
N LYS A 42 -2.38 -18.54 -9.92
CA LYS A 42 -1.54 -19.02 -11.01
C LYS A 42 -0.45 -18.00 -11.34
N PHE A 43 0.42 -17.72 -10.38
CA PHE A 43 1.42 -16.65 -10.47
C PHE A 43 2.44 -16.86 -11.59
N ALA A 44 2.89 -18.09 -11.81
CA ALA A 44 3.84 -18.40 -12.88
C ALA A 44 3.22 -18.18 -14.28
N GLU A 45 1.96 -18.56 -14.46
CA GLU A 45 1.21 -18.34 -15.70
C GLU A 45 0.96 -16.85 -15.93
N ALA A 46 0.59 -16.11 -14.87
CA ALA A 46 0.46 -14.66 -14.92
C ALA A 46 1.77 -13.98 -15.33
N ASN A 47 2.91 -14.41 -14.80
CA ASN A 47 4.23 -13.89 -15.18
C ASN A 47 4.54 -14.15 -16.64
N ALA A 48 4.27 -15.36 -17.16
CA ALA A 48 4.46 -15.66 -18.58
C ALA A 48 3.57 -14.78 -19.48
N THR A 49 2.33 -14.52 -19.08
CA THR A 49 1.42 -13.63 -19.82
C THR A 49 1.90 -12.18 -19.81
N LEU A 50 2.35 -11.68 -18.66
CA LEU A 50 2.89 -10.32 -18.52
C LEU A 50 4.20 -10.15 -19.28
N GLN A 51 5.08 -11.16 -19.27
CA GLN A 51 6.32 -11.11 -20.05
C GLN A 51 6.02 -10.97 -21.55
N LYS A 52 5.06 -11.75 -22.07
CA LYS A 52 4.61 -11.59 -23.47
C LYS A 52 4.06 -10.19 -23.75
N PHE A 53 3.37 -9.57 -22.81
CA PHE A 53 2.93 -8.17 -22.95
C PHE A 53 4.12 -7.21 -23.04
N LEU A 54 5.12 -7.36 -22.18
CA LEU A 54 6.34 -6.53 -22.19
C LEU A 54 7.13 -6.70 -23.50
N ASP A 55 7.31 -7.93 -23.96
CA ASP A 55 8.08 -8.24 -25.18
C ASP A 55 7.40 -7.68 -26.43
N THR A 56 6.07 -7.73 -26.49
CA THR A 56 5.31 -7.28 -27.66
C THR A 56 4.88 -5.80 -27.60
N ASN A 57 4.95 -5.16 -26.42
CA ASN A 57 4.51 -3.78 -26.22
C ASN A 57 5.51 -2.96 -25.38
N PRO A 58 6.80 -2.89 -25.74
CA PRO A 58 7.85 -2.27 -24.90
C PRO A 58 7.67 -0.76 -24.66
N LYS A 59 6.82 -0.09 -25.43
CA LYS A 59 6.51 1.36 -25.31
C LYS A 59 5.11 1.63 -24.74
N HIS A 60 4.41 0.60 -24.26
CA HIS A 60 3.06 0.77 -23.72
C HIS A 60 3.12 1.51 -22.38
N GLU A 61 2.12 2.35 -22.10
CA GLU A 61 2.01 3.11 -20.85
C GLU A 61 1.91 2.23 -19.58
N LEU A 62 1.62 0.92 -19.72
CA LEU A 62 1.43 -0.02 -18.61
C LEU A 62 2.63 -0.96 -18.43
N VAL A 63 3.76 -0.66 -19.07
CA VAL A 63 5.00 -1.44 -18.92
C VAL A 63 5.45 -1.49 -17.46
N THR A 64 5.47 -0.35 -16.75
CA THR A 64 5.87 -0.32 -15.34
C THR A 64 4.86 -1.02 -14.44
N THR A 65 3.56 -0.90 -14.73
CA THR A 65 2.49 -1.65 -14.04
C THR A 65 2.65 -3.17 -14.23
N ALA A 66 2.98 -3.63 -15.43
CA ALA A 66 3.24 -5.05 -15.69
C ALA A 66 4.50 -5.55 -14.95
N LYS A 67 5.58 -4.74 -14.92
CA LYS A 67 6.79 -5.08 -14.15
C LYS A 67 6.51 -5.14 -12.63
N MET A 68 5.72 -4.23 -12.08
CA MET A 68 5.25 -4.28 -10.69
C MET A 68 4.49 -5.58 -10.40
N ALA A 69 3.57 -5.96 -11.29
CA ALA A 69 2.78 -7.18 -11.12
C ALA A 69 3.65 -8.45 -11.18
N ILE A 70 4.66 -8.49 -12.06
CA ILE A 70 5.62 -9.60 -12.10
C ILE A 70 6.36 -9.73 -10.77
N ALA A 71 6.88 -8.62 -10.22
CA ALA A 71 7.59 -8.64 -8.95
C ALA A 71 6.70 -9.13 -7.79
N ALA A 72 5.45 -8.66 -7.70
CA ALA A 72 4.51 -9.10 -6.67
C ALA A 72 4.13 -10.60 -6.82
N ASN A 73 4.02 -11.09 -8.04
CA ASN A 73 3.80 -12.52 -8.30
C ASN A 73 5.02 -13.36 -7.91
N LEU A 74 6.24 -12.86 -8.13
CA LEU A 74 7.48 -13.52 -7.69
C LEU A 74 7.54 -13.62 -6.16
N GLU A 75 7.14 -12.58 -5.43
CA GLU A 75 7.00 -12.67 -3.97
C GLU A 75 6.00 -13.76 -3.56
N SER A 76 4.86 -13.85 -4.25
CA SER A 76 3.82 -14.86 -3.99
C SER A 76 4.30 -16.28 -4.27
N LEU A 77 5.29 -16.44 -5.16
CA LEU A 77 5.96 -17.71 -5.46
C LEU A 77 7.10 -18.03 -4.47
N GLY A 78 7.46 -17.10 -3.58
CA GLY A 78 8.61 -17.23 -2.69
C GLY A 78 9.95 -16.86 -3.35
N ASN A 79 9.95 -16.48 -4.63
CA ASN A 79 11.13 -16.04 -5.39
C ASN A 79 11.53 -14.61 -5.01
N THR A 80 11.87 -14.43 -3.73
CA THR A 80 12.04 -13.12 -3.09
C THR A 80 13.23 -12.34 -3.68
N ASP A 81 14.30 -13.02 -4.05
CA ASP A 81 15.49 -12.38 -4.65
C ASP A 81 15.20 -11.85 -6.06
N GLU A 82 14.49 -12.64 -6.88
CA GLU A 82 14.06 -12.22 -8.22
C GLU A 82 13.04 -11.07 -8.16
N ALA A 83 12.14 -11.10 -7.18
CA ALA A 83 11.21 -10.01 -6.94
C ALA A 83 11.95 -8.70 -6.59
N LEU A 84 12.90 -8.78 -5.66
CA LEU A 84 13.71 -7.64 -5.23
C LEU A 84 14.51 -7.03 -6.39
N ASP A 85 15.14 -7.87 -7.19
CA ASP A 85 15.87 -7.46 -8.41
C ASP A 85 14.94 -6.80 -9.44
N THR A 86 13.72 -7.32 -9.61
CA THR A 86 12.72 -6.73 -10.51
C THR A 86 12.26 -5.35 -10.03
N TYR A 87 11.99 -5.17 -8.73
CA TYR A 87 11.65 -3.86 -8.17
C TYR A 87 12.79 -2.86 -8.30
N ARG A 88 14.04 -3.29 -8.07
CA ARG A 88 15.23 -2.44 -8.21
C ARG A 88 15.39 -1.94 -9.64
N ARG A 89 15.31 -2.84 -10.62
CA ARG A 89 15.35 -2.46 -12.04
C ARG A 89 14.24 -1.51 -12.42
N LEU A 90 13.01 -1.73 -11.94
CA LEU A 90 11.91 -0.82 -12.25
C LEU A 90 12.20 0.60 -11.76
N ALA A 91 12.63 0.74 -10.50
CA ALA A 91 12.97 2.05 -9.93
C ALA A 91 14.16 2.72 -10.65
N ALA A 92 15.15 1.94 -11.08
CA ALA A 92 16.33 2.44 -11.78
C ALA A 92 16.06 2.82 -13.25
N ASP A 93 15.30 1.99 -13.97
CA ASP A 93 15.01 2.18 -15.39
C ASP A 93 13.94 3.26 -15.63
N TYR A 94 13.02 3.45 -14.67
CA TYR A 94 11.87 4.36 -14.80
C TYR A 94 11.74 5.37 -13.65
N PRO A 95 12.80 6.13 -13.29
CA PRO A 95 12.82 6.95 -12.06
C PRO A 95 11.82 8.12 -12.05
N LYS A 96 11.14 8.40 -13.16
CA LYS A 96 10.09 9.43 -13.26
C LYS A 96 8.68 8.86 -13.30
N ASP A 97 8.54 7.54 -13.37
CA ASP A 97 7.25 6.86 -13.41
C ASP A 97 6.64 6.81 -12.01
N PHE A 98 5.31 6.87 -11.93
CA PHE A 98 4.58 6.79 -10.67
C PHE A 98 4.89 5.50 -9.88
N ASN A 99 5.20 4.40 -10.58
CA ASN A 99 5.53 3.12 -9.96
C ASN A 99 6.96 3.05 -9.40
N ALA A 100 7.89 3.94 -9.78
CA ALA A 100 9.26 3.89 -9.24
C ALA A 100 9.33 4.02 -7.71
N PRO A 101 8.72 5.03 -7.07
CA PRO A 101 8.70 5.11 -5.61
C PRO A 101 7.94 3.95 -4.96
N LEU A 102 6.91 3.40 -5.61
CA LEU A 102 6.17 2.23 -5.12
C LEU A 102 7.02 0.96 -5.17
N ALA A 103 7.79 0.77 -6.25
CA ALA A 103 8.73 -0.34 -6.39
C ALA A 103 9.81 -0.26 -5.33
N MET A 104 10.36 0.92 -5.05
CA MET A 104 11.30 1.12 -3.94
C MET A 104 10.67 0.76 -2.59
N LEU A 105 9.44 1.21 -2.33
CA LEU A 105 8.74 0.91 -1.08
C LEU A 105 8.51 -0.60 -0.91
N ALA A 106 8.20 -1.32 -1.99
CA ALA A 106 8.02 -2.77 -1.97
C ALA A 106 9.30 -3.55 -1.59
N GLN A 107 10.49 -2.96 -1.79
CA GLN A 107 11.76 -3.58 -1.37
C GLN A 107 11.92 -3.59 0.16
N VAL A 108 11.35 -2.61 0.86
CA VAL A 108 11.54 -2.40 2.31
C VAL A 108 11.12 -3.62 3.14
N PRO A 109 9.90 -4.17 3.02
CA PRO A 109 9.52 -5.35 3.79
C PRO A 109 10.34 -6.59 3.43
N ILE A 110 10.73 -6.73 2.15
CA ILE A 110 11.59 -7.83 1.69
C ILE A 110 12.95 -7.75 2.40
N LEU A 111 13.61 -6.59 2.35
CA LEU A 111 14.93 -6.36 2.96
C LEU A 111 14.90 -6.58 4.48
N LYS A 112 13.86 -6.07 5.17
CA LYS A 112 13.69 -6.27 6.62
C LYS A 112 13.59 -7.76 6.98
N ARG A 113 12.78 -8.52 6.25
CA ARG A 113 12.59 -9.96 6.50
C ARG A 113 13.87 -10.76 6.23
N SER A 114 14.69 -10.30 5.30
CA SER A 114 16.01 -10.89 5.02
C SER A 114 17.12 -10.43 5.97
N GLY A 115 16.81 -9.66 7.03
CA GLY A 115 17.80 -9.14 7.98
C GLY A 115 18.60 -7.95 7.48
N ASN A 116 18.35 -7.48 6.26
CA ASN A 116 19.03 -6.35 5.62
C ASN A 116 18.39 -5.02 6.03
N THR A 117 18.25 -4.78 7.33
CA THR A 117 17.55 -3.60 7.89
C THR A 117 18.24 -2.29 7.50
N ASP A 118 19.58 -2.26 7.45
CA ASP A 118 20.32 -1.07 7.01
C ASP A 118 20.03 -0.70 5.55
N ASP A 119 19.89 -1.69 4.68
CA ASP A 119 19.53 -1.43 3.28
C ASP A 119 18.07 -1.00 3.15
N ALA A 120 17.18 -1.57 3.96
CA ALA A 120 15.79 -1.11 4.03
C ALA A 120 15.72 0.37 4.46
N ARG A 121 16.54 0.79 5.44
CA ARG A 121 16.67 2.18 5.88
C ARG A 121 17.13 3.08 4.72
N LYS A 122 18.20 2.71 4.02
CA LYS A 122 18.74 3.48 2.88
C LYS A 122 17.71 3.65 1.77
N VAL A 123 16.92 2.61 1.48
CA VAL A 123 15.83 2.68 0.49
C VAL A 123 14.78 3.70 0.94
N CYS A 124 14.34 3.67 2.20
CA CYS A 124 13.41 4.68 2.73
C CYS A 124 13.97 6.11 2.63
N GLU A 125 15.23 6.33 3.02
CA GLU A 125 15.90 7.64 2.92
C GLU A 125 15.99 8.15 1.48
N ALA A 126 16.27 7.24 0.53
CA ALA A 126 16.27 7.56 -0.90
C ALA A 126 14.86 7.97 -1.38
N ILE A 127 13.81 7.28 -0.93
CA ILE A 127 12.42 7.65 -1.25
C ILE A 127 12.12 9.07 -0.73
N LEU A 128 12.46 9.38 0.51
CA LEU A 128 12.25 10.71 1.10
C LEU A 128 13.01 11.81 0.38
N THR A 129 14.17 11.47 -0.20
CA THR A 129 15.00 12.45 -0.89
C THR A 129 14.51 12.69 -2.32
N GLN A 130 14.22 11.62 -3.06
CA GLN A 130 13.95 11.64 -4.51
C GLN A 130 12.46 11.81 -4.83
N TYR A 131 11.56 11.36 -3.96
CA TYR A 131 10.12 11.30 -4.22
C TYR A 131 9.30 11.97 -3.11
N ARG A 132 9.73 13.15 -2.66
CA ARG A 132 9.22 13.89 -1.48
C ARG A 132 7.70 13.97 -1.39
N GLU A 133 7.02 14.21 -2.51
CA GLU A 133 5.57 14.43 -2.57
C GLU A 133 4.77 13.15 -2.88
N SER A 134 5.44 11.98 -2.96
CA SER A 134 4.78 10.71 -3.25
C SER A 134 4.15 10.09 -2.00
N TYR A 135 3.11 9.27 -2.20
CA TYR A 135 2.58 8.39 -1.15
C TYR A 135 3.68 7.54 -0.50
N ALA A 136 4.63 7.03 -1.29
CA ALA A 136 5.74 6.24 -0.78
C ALA A 136 6.64 7.00 0.20
N SER A 137 6.76 8.33 0.08
CA SER A 137 7.52 9.16 1.02
C SER A 137 6.86 9.20 2.40
N ALA A 138 5.52 9.30 2.45
CA ALA A 138 4.79 9.20 3.72
C ALA A 138 5.00 7.83 4.39
N GLU A 139 4.89 6.75 3.62
CA GLU A 139 5.11 5.38 4.11
C GLU A 139 6.57 5.14 4.53
N ALA A 140 7.55 5.59 3.74
CA ALA A 140 8.97 5.49 4.06
C ALA A 140 9.31 6.20 5.38
N SER A 141 8.70 7.37 5.62
CA SER A 141 8.84 8.08 6.91
C SER A 141 8.31 7.27 8.09
N GLN A 142 7.17 6.59 7.92
CA GLN A 142 6.61 5.71 8.94
C GLN A 142 7.55 4.52 9.22
N GLN A 143 8.04 3.87 8.17
CA GLN A 143 8.96 2.73 8.30
C GLN A 143 10.24 3.11 9.04
N LEU A 144 10.84 4.26 8.74
CA LEU A 144 12.04 4.76 9.45
C LEU A 144 11.77 5.03 10.93
N ARG A 145 10.61 5.58 11.29
CA ARG A 145 10.23 5.76 12.70
C ARG A 145 10.11 4.41 13.42
N GLN A 146 9.45 3.44 12.80
CA GLN A 146 9.30 2.10 13.38
C GLN A 146 10.66 1.40 13.58
N MET A 147 11.57 1.52 12.61
CA MET A 147 12.93 0.96 12.74
C MET A 147 13.68 1.60 13.92
N LYS A 148 13.65 2.94 14.05
CA LYS A 148 14.30 3.64 15.17
C LYS A 148 13.72 3.24 16.53
N LEU A 149 12.41 3.06 16.62
CA LEU A 149 11.75 2.61 17.85
C LEU A 149 12.13 1.16 18.21
N ALA A 150 12.34 0.29 17.21
CA ALA A 150 12.80 -1.07 17.43
C ALA A 150 14.29 -1.15 17.83
N GLU A 151 15.10 -0.16 17.44
CA GLU A 151 16.52 -0.05 17.80
C GLU A 151 16.76 0.61 19.16
N ALA A 152 15.80 1.40 19.65
CA ALA A 152 15.88 1.93 20.99
C ALA A 152 15.87 0.77 22.01
N PRO A 153 16.78 0.75 23.00
CA PRO A 153 16.69 -0.24 24.07
C PRO A 153 15.30 -0.14 24.71
N PRO A 154 14.70 -1.26 25.16
CA PRO A 154 13.45 -1.20 25.91
C PRO A 154 13.73 -0.34 27.13
N THR A 155 13.31 0.92 27.08
CA THR A 155 13.27 1.75 28.27
C THR A 155 12.26 1.08 29.15
N ASP A 156 12.71 0.50 30.27
CA ASP A 156 11.85 0.07 31.36
C ASP A 156 10.89 1.23 31.63
N SER A 157 9.68 1.10 31.13
CA SER A 157 8.65 2.11 31.28
C SER A 157 8.33 2.12 32.75
N ALA A 158 8.83 3.16 33.42
CA ALA A 158 8.79 3.38 34.85
C ALA A 158 7.39 3.08 35.43
N VAL A 159 7.25 1.88 36.00
CA VAL A 159 6.31 1.58 37.07
C VAL A 159 6.81 2.20 38.37
N ASN A 160 7.03 3.53 38.41
CA ASN A 160 7.11 4.30 39.66
C ASN A 160 7.34 5.80 39.39
N ALA A 161 6.26 6.56 39.32
CA ALA A 161 6.25 7.98 39.68
C ALA A 161 4.81 8.42 40.01
N LEU A 162 4.22 7.79 41.02
CA LEU A 162 3.15 8.38 41.80
C LEU A 162 3.63 8.41 43.25
N PRO A 163 4.12 9.54 43.78
CA PRO A 163 4.11 9.72 45.21
C PRO A 163 2.67 9.97 45.65
N ALA A 164 2.21 9.08 46.52
CA ALA A 164 0.98 9.23 47.28
C ALA A 164 1.00 10.54 48.07
N ALA A 165 -0.08 11.32 47.96
CA ALA A 165 -0.46 12.29 48.96
C ALA A 165 -1.95 12.07 49.26
N ALA A 166 -2.21 11.29 50.32
CA ALA A 166 -3.50 11.20 50.96
C ALA A 166 -3.53 12.15 52.16
N GLY A 167 -4.63 12.88 52.31
CA GLY A 167 -5.16 13.32 53.60
C GLY A 167 -5.06 14.81 53.89
N ALA A 168 -6.20 15.51 53.86
CA ALA A 168 -6.81 16.09 55.07
C ALA A 168 -8.19 16.69 54.75
N ASP A 169 -9.16 16.29 55.56
CA ASP A 169 -10.56 16.71 55.59
C ASP A 169 -10.78 18.10 56.25
N SER A 170 -11.96 18.67 55.92
CA SER A 170 -12.81 19.61 56.70
C SER A 170 -12.39 21.08 56.86
N ASP A 171 -13.13 22.04 56.29
CA ASP A 171 -14.37 22.62 56.88
C ASP A 171 -14.67 24.06 56.35
N SER A 172 -15.96 24.43 56.40
CA SER A 172 -16.55 25.78 56.47
C SER A 172 -16.79 26.62 55.19
N ALA A 173 -18.09 26.80 54.88
CA ALA A 173 -18.70 27.80 53.97
C ALA A 173 -18.95 29.16 54.70
N PRO A 174 -19.65 30.21 54.17
CA PRO A 174 -20.27 30.43 52.85
C PRO A 174 -20.16 31.86 52.22
N ALA A 175 -20.79 32.03 51.03
CA ALA A 175 -21.39 33.25 50.43
C ALA A 175 -20.43 34.33 49.81
N GLN A 176 -20.69 35.08 48.73
CA GLN A 176 -21.87 35.47 47.94
C GLN A 176 -21.47 35.92 46.49
N ASP A 177 -22.48 35.93 45.61
CA ASP A 177 -22.76 36.82 44.46
C ASP A 177 -21.82 36.96 43.24
N GLY A 178 -22.41 36.83 42.04
CA GLY A 178 -21.81 37.29 40.78
C GLY A 178 -22.50 36.74 39.54
N GLU A 179 -23.14 37.63 38.79
CA GLU A 179 -24.11 37.40 37.71
C GLU A 179 -23.60 36.66 36.45
N GLY A 180 -24.53 35.91 35.84
CA GLY A 180 -24.97 36.13 34.45
C GLY A 180 -23.99 35.90 33.28
N SER A 181 -24.19 34.82 32.54
CA SER A 181 -24.58 34.92 31.11
C SER A 181 -24.79 33.55 30.48
N SER A 182 -26.01 33.39 29.99
CA SER A 182 -26.56 32.29 29.21
C SER A 182 -25.95 32.23 27.81
N ILE A 183 -25.60 31.03 27.32
CA ILE A 183 -25.75 30.63 25.89
C ILE A 183 -26.15 29.14 25.86
N PRO A 184 -27.15 28.74 25.03
CA PRO A 184 -27.87 27.48 25.20
C PRO A 184 -27.19 26.26 24.56
N LEU A 185 -27.54 25.11 25.14
CA LEU A 185 -27.21 23.74 24.75
C LEU A 185 -27.97 23.36 23.47
N VAL A 186 -27.26 22.89 22.43
CA VAL A 186 -27.86 22.30 21.24
C VAL A 186 -28.32 20.88 21.58
N GLU A 187 -29.64 20.67 21.62
CA GLU A 187 -30.27 19.36 21.71
C GLU A 187 -29.99 18.53 20.46
N ILE A 188 -29.49 17.32 20.68
CA ILE A 188 -29.33 16.29 19.66
C ILE A 188 -30.53 15.36 19.80
N SER A 189 -31.50 15.47 18.89
CA SER A 189 -32.58 14.47 18.77
C SER A 189 -32.22 13.40 17.73
N PRO A 190 -32.49 12.11 18.01
CA PRO A 190 -32.20 11.01 17.11
C PRO A 190 -33.38 10.76 16.16
N ALA A 191 -33.09 10.50 14.87
CA ALA A 191 -34.07 9.96 13.94
C ALA A 191 -33.67 8.54 13.55
N ALA A 192 -34.35 7.58 14.15
CA ALA A 192 -34.41 6.20 13.71
C ALA A 192 -35.59 6.00 12.75
N SER A 193 -35.50 4.92 11.97
CA SER A 193 -36.58 4.22 11.26
C SER A 193 -36.89 4.69 9.83
N ALA A 194 -36.58 3.86 8.83
CA ALA A 194 -37.52 2.84 8.36
C ALA A 194 -37.10 2.26 6.99
N ALA A 195 -36.89 0.95 6.96
CA ALA A 195 -37.29 0.04 5.88
C ALA A 195 -38.27 -0.97 6.54
N PRO A 196 -39.20 -1.67 5.86
CA PRO A 196 -38.99 -2.28 4.52
C PRO A 196 -40.24 -2.45 3.59
N THR A 197 -40.00 -2.75 2.29
CA THR A 197 -40.74 -3.63 1.33
C THR A 197 -42.26 -3.44 1.08
N PRO A 198 -42.90 -4.03 0.04
CA PRO A 198 -42.54 -5.15 -0.87
C PRO A 198 -41.87 -4.79 -2.19
#